data_AF-Q9UY95-F1
#
_entry.id   AF-Q9UY95-F1
#
_cell.length_a   1.000
_cell.length_b   1.000
_cell.length_c   1.000
_cell.angle_alpha   90.00
_cell.angle_beta   90.00
_cell.angle_gamma   90.00
#
_symmetry.space_group_name_H-M   'P 1'
#
loop_
_entity.id
_entity.type
_entity.pdbx_description
1 polymer ?
#
loop_
_entity_poly.entity_id
_entity_poly.type
_entity_poly.pdbx_seq_one_letter_code
_entity_poly.pdbx_strand_id
1 'polypeptide(L)'
;MEWEMGLQEEYIELIKRGLKKIEGRLYDEKRRKIKPGDIIVFEGGKLKVRVKALRVYKSFKEMLEKEGIENVLPGVNSVEEGVKIYRKFYDEEREKKYGVVAIEIEPIEEG
;
A
#
# COMPACT_ATOMS: atom_id res chain seq x y z
N MET A 1 -3.28 -3.23 17.04
CA MET A 1 -1.83 -2.95 17.17
C MET A 1 -1.49 -1.80 16.24
N GLU A 2 -0.45 -1.02 16.55
CA GLU A 2 -0.01 0.10 15.72
C GLU A 2 1.29 -0.22 14.99
N TRP A 3 1.40 0.24 13.74
CA TRP A 3 2.54 -0.01 12.86
C TRP A 3 3.06 1.30 12.24
N GLU A 4 4.30 1.66 12.51
CA GLU A 4 4.95 2.84 11.90
C GLU A 4 5.49 2.52 10.50
N MET A 5 5.16 3.31 9.49
CA MET A 5 5.60 3.10 8.11
C MET A 5 5.90 4.44 7.41
N GLY A 6 6.88 4.44 6.49
CA GLY A 6 7.12 5.60 5.64
C GLY A 6 6.20 5.61 4.41
N LEU A 7 5.81 6.78 3.93
CA LEU A 7 4.96 7.03 2.78
C LEU A 7 5.27 8.41 2.17
N GLN A 8 5.37 8.52 0.86
CA GLN A 8 5.61 9.83 0.23
C GLN A 8 4.41 10.77 0.43
N GLU A 9 4.68 12.07 0.63
CA GLU A 9 3.67 13.10 0.95
C GLU A 9 2.49 13.11 -0.04
N GLU A 10 2.76 12.91 -1.33
CA GLU A 10 1.72 12.85 -2.38
C GLU A 10 0.65 11.78 -2.10
N TYR A 11 1.04 10.63 -1.55
CA TYR A 11 0.11 9.56 -1.24
C TYR A 11 -0.68 9.82 0.04
N ILE A 12 -0.14 10.60 0.98
CA ILE A 12 -0.87 10.98 2.20
C ILE A 12 -2.13 11.75 1.81
N GLU A 13 -2.00 12.76 0.96
CA GLU A 13 -3.14 13.57 0.52
C GLU A 13 -4.14 12.78 -0.32
N LEU A 14 -3.66 11.85 -1.16
CA LEU A 14 -4.54 10.95 -1.91
C LEU A 14 -5.34 9.99 -1.02
N ILE A 15 -4.75 9.50 0.07
CA ILE A 15 -5.46 8.64 1.04
C ILE A 15 -6.49 9.45 1.82
N LYS A 16 -6.12 10.65 2.31
CA LYS A 16 -7.05 11.54 3.03
C LYS A 16 -8.27 11.90 2.18
N ARG A 17 -8.09 12.09 0.86
CA ARG A 17 -9.18 12.35 -0.09
C ARG A 17 -9.97 11.10 -0.50
N GLY A 18 -9.63 9.93 0.01
CA GLY A 18 -10.29 8.66 -0.32
C GLY A 18 -10.03 8.16 -1.74
N LEU A 19 -9.04 8.72 -2.44
CA LEU A 19 -8.68 8.34 -3.81
C LEU A 19 -7.78 7.10 -3.79
N LYS A 20 -6.73 7.13 -2.96
CA LYS A 20 -5.86 5.97 -2.73
C LYS A 20 -6.42 5.15 -1.57
N LYS A 21 -6.96 3.97 -1.88
CA LYS A 21 -7.62 3.07 -0.92
C LYS A 21 -6.77 1.86 -0.57
N ILE A 22 -5.81 1.54 -1.42
CA ILE A 22 -4.94 0.38 -1.30
C ILE A 22 -3.49 0.84 -1.19
N GLU A 23 -2.79 0.31 -0.19
CA GLU A 23 -1.35 0.49 -0.04
C GLU A 23 -0.60 -0.80 -0.39
N GLY A 24 0.08 -0.80 -1.53
CA GLY A 24 0.87 -1.93 -2.00
C GLY A 24 2.27 -1.97 -1.38
N ARG A 25 2.68 -3.10 -0.82
CA ARG A 25 4.01 -3.33 -0.25
C ARG A 25 4.51 -4.73 -0.54
N LEU A 26 5.82 -4.98 -0.40
CA LEU A 26 6.31 -6.35 -0.27
C LEU A 26 5.66 -7.03 0.94
N TYR A 27 5.33 -8.31 0.79
CA TYR A 27 4.81 -9.13 1.88
C TYR A 27 5.95 -9.68 2.76
N ASP A 28 6.78 -8.75 3.23
CA ASP A 28 7.93 -8.98 4.10
C ASP A 28 7.52 -9.39 5.52
N GLU A 29 8.50 -9.70 6.38
CA GLU A 29 8.26 -10.18 7.74
C GLU A 29 7.43 -9.21 8.60
N LYS A 30 7.54 -7.90 8.36
CA LYS A 30 6.75 -6.90 9.08
C LYS A 30 5.31 -6.90 8.58
N ARG A 31 5.11 -6.87 7.27
CA ARG A 31 3.75 -6.84 6.68
C ARG A 31 2.98 -8.14 6.92
N ARG A 32 3.67 -9.27 7.07
CA ARG A 32 3.08 -10.56 7.49
C ARG A 32 2.44 -10.56 8.88
N LYS A 33 2.78 -9.60 9.73
CA LYS A 33 2.22 -9.47 11.09
C LYS A 33 1.03 -8.52 11.17
N ILE A 34 0.79 -7.74 10.12
CA ILE A 34 -0.36 -6.83 10.04
C ILE A 34 -1.62 -7.67 9.86
N LYS A 35 -2.72 -7.25 10.50
CA LYS A 35 -4.04 -7.89 10.38
C LYS A 35 -5.14 -6.83 10.27
N PRO A 36 -6.32 -7.17 9.73
CA PRO A 36 -7.49 -6.31 9.78
C PRO A 36 -7.76 -5.80 11.20
N GLY A 37 -8.12 -4.52 11.32
CA GLY A 37 -8.34 -3.82 12.58
C GLY A 37 -7.08 -3.18 13.19
N ASP A 38 -5.88 -3.51 12.73
CA ASP A 38 -4.68 -2.77 13.12
C ASP A 38 -4.67 -1.34 12.55
N ILE A 39 -3.85 -0.48 13.15
CA ILE A 39 -3.64 0.90 12.72
C ILE A 39 -2.24 1.00 12.11
N ILE A 40 -2.13 1.68 10.98
CA ILE A 40 -0.85 2.10 10.41
C ILE A 40 -0.71 3.60 10.61
N VAL A 41 0.44 3.99 11.15
CA VAL A 41 0.85 5.38 11.34
C VAL A 41 1.89 5.68 10.27
N PHE A 42 1.56 6.60 9.36
CA PHE A 42 2.45 7.01 8.28
C PHE A 42 3.21 8.28 8.64
N GLU A 43 4.49 8.31 8.26
CA GLU A 43 5.37 9.48 8.35
C GLU A 43 5.36 10.16 9.73
N GLY A 44 5.49 9.37 10.80
CA GLY A 44 5.58 9.89 12.16
C GLY A 44 4.30 10.57 12.66
N GLY A 45 3.14 10.12 12.19
CA GLY A 45 1.84 10.60 12.67
C GLY A 45 1.11 11.54 11.72
N LYS A 46 1.68 11.87 10.55
CA LYS A 46 1.00 12.74 9.55
C LYS A 46 -0.31 12.15 9.02
N LEU A 47 -0.44 10.82 9.06
CA LEU A 47 -1.65 10.12 8.67
C LEU A 47 -1.78 8.83 9.48
N LYS A 48 -2.95 8.60 10.06
CA LYS A 48 -3.33 7.31 10.64
C LYS A 48 -4.41 6.67 9.79
N VAL A 49 -4.26 5.38 9.52
CA VAL A 49 -5.26 4.60 8.79
C VAL A 49 -5.58 3.31 9.52
N ARG A 50 -6.81 2.83 9.37
CA ARG A 50 -7.23 1.50 9.83
C ARG A 50 -7.10 0.51 8.69
N VAL A 51 -6.51 -0.65 8.98
CA VAL A 51 -6.45 -1.76 8.04
C VAL A 51 -7.81 -2.44 7.97
N LYS A 52 -8.42 -2.47 6.79
CA LYS A 52 -9.72 -3.09 6.54
C LYS A 52 -9.59 -4.54 6.09
N ALA A 53 -8.64 -4.80 5.20
CA ALA A 53 -8.39 -6.12 4.62
C ALA A 53 -6.95 -6.22 4.08
N LEU A 54 -6.51 -7.46 3.86
CA LEU A 54 -5.21 -7.79 3.28
C LEU A 54 -5.42 -8.83 2.18
N ARG A 55 -4.80 -8.62 1.03
CA ARG A 55 -4.78 -9.58 -0.08
C ARG A 55 -3.35 -9.73 -0.58
N VAL A 56 -2.91 -10.97 -0.82
CA VAL A 56 -1.53 -11.28 -1.19
C VAL A 56 -1.49 -11.76 -2.64
N TYR A 57 -0.53 -11.24 -3.39
CA TYR A 57 -0.32 -11.48 -4.82
C TYR A 57 1.11 -11.95 -5.07
N LYS A 58 1.33 -12.61 -6.20
CA LYS A 58 2.67 -13.05 -6.59
C LYS A 58 3.54 -11.90 -7.07
N SER A 59 2.92 -10.82 -7.58
CA SER A 59 3.63 -9.68 -8.16
C SER A 59 2.91 -8.35 -7.98
N PHE A 60 3.64 -7.24 -8.14
CA PHE A 60 3.05 -5.90 -8.19
C PHE A 60 2.14 -5.75 -9.41
N LYS A 61 2.52 -6.37 -10.53
CA LYS A 61 1.69 -6.40 -11.75
C LYS A 61 0.32 -6.99 -11.47
N GLU A 62 0.28 -8.20 -10.90
CA GLU A 62 -0.97 -8.89 -10.57
C GLU A 62 -1.80 -8.08 -9.56
N MET A 63 -1.16 -7.49 -8.55
CA MET A 63 -1.83 -6.64 -7.57
C MET A 63 -2.48 -5.42 -8.23
N LEU A 64 -1.77 -4.70 -9.11
CA LEU A 64 -2.29 -3.52 -9.81
C LEU A 64 -3.45 -3.87 -10.75
N GLU A 65 -3.38 -5.02 -11.42
CA GLU A 65 -4.46 -5.51 -12.29
C GLU A 65 -5.72 -5.89 -11.48
N LYS A 66 -5.56 -6.50 -10.30
CA LYS A 66 -6.67 -7.02 -9.49
C LYS A 66 -7.30 -5.97 -8.58
N GLU A 67 -6.50 -5.14 -7.93
CA GLU A 67 -6.98 -4.05 -7.07
C GLU A 67 -7.44 -2.84 -7.87
N GLY A 68 -7.03 -2.75 -9.15
CA GLY A 68 -7.25 -1.60 -10.01
C GLY A 68 -6.24 -0.50 -9.71
N ILE A 69 -5.44 -0.14 -10.72
CA ILE A 69 -4.33 0.81 -10.57
C ILE A 69 -4.74 2.13 -9.92
N GLU A 70 -5.92 2.69 -10.27
CA GLU A 70 -6.41 3.94 -9.69
C GLU A 70 -6.65 3.87 -8.19
N ASN A 71 -6.94 2.69 -7.62
CA ASN A 71 -7.10 2.54 -6.17
C ASN A 71 -5.77 2.47 -5.43
N VAL A 72 -4.68 2.12 -6.14
CA VAL A 72 -3.34 1.88 -5.58
C VAL A 72 -2.41 3.06 -5.84
N LEU A 73 -2.39 3.57 -7.07
CA LEU A 73 -1.57 4.67 -7.58
C LEU A 73 -2.44 5.62 -8.42
N PRO A 74 -3.32 6.43 -7.78
CA PRO A 74 -4.19 7.35 -8.50
C PRO A 74 -3.43 8.26 -9.47
N GLY A 75 -3.93 8.40 -10.69
CA GLY A 75 -3.32 9.23 -11.74
C GLY A 75 -2.20 8.54 -12.53
N VAL A 76 -1.89 7.27 -12.26
CA VAL A 76 -0.97 6.47 -13.08
C VAL A 76 -1.76 5.71 -14.15
N ASN A 77 -1.38 5.92 -15.41
CA ASN A 77 -2.24 5.56 -16.55
C ASN A 77 -2.11 4.10 -17.01
N SER A 78 -1.12 3.34 -16.51
CA SER A 78 -0.89 1.95 -16.93
C SER A 78 -0.25 1.10 -15.85
N VAL A 79 -0.55 -0.20 -15.87
CA VAL A 79 0.05 -1.19 -14.96
C VAL A 79 1.58 -1.21 -15.11
N GLU A 80 2.10 -1.09 -16.32
CA GLU A 80 3.52 -1.06 -16.60
C GLU A 80 4.22 0.14 -15.93
N GLU A 81 3.59 1.31 -15.95
CA GLU A 81 4.08 2.51 -15.25
C GLU A 81 4.01 2.33 -13.73
N GLY A 82 2.92 1.75 -13.22
CA GLY A 82 2.79 1.42 -11.80
C GLY A 82 3.87 0.46 -11.31
N VAL A 83 4.20 -0.58 -12.08
CA VAL A 83 5.31 -1.49 -11.77
C VAL A 83 6.64 -0.74 -11.73
N LYS A 84 6.89 0.18 -12.68
CA LYS A 84 8.11 1.01 -12.67
C LYS A 84 8.23 1.88 -11.43
N ILE A 85 7.11 2.39 -10.88
CA ILE A 85 7.11 3.12 -9.60
C ILE A 85 7.59 2.21 -8.47
N TYR A 86 7.04 1.00 -8.35
CA TYR A 86 7.48 0.04 -7.33
C TYR A 86 8.95 -0.39 -7.49
N ARG A 87 9.45 -0.47 -8.72
CA ARG A 87 10.86 -0.80 -9.00
C ARG A 87 11.86 0.23 -8.48
N LYS A 88 11.42 1.46 -8.17
CA LYS A 88 12.26 2.46 -7.48
C LYS A 88 12.56 2.07 -6.03
N PHE A 89 11.77 1.18 -5.44
CA PHE A 89 11.85 0.79 -4.03
C PHE A 89 12.22 -0.69 -3.83
N TYR A 90 11.79 -1.56 -4.75
CA TYR A 90 11.91 -3.02 -4.62
C TYR A 90 12.40 -3.64 -5.93
N ASP A 91 13.51 -4.35 -5.85
CA ASP A 91 13.99 -5.21 -6.94
C ASP A 91 13.07 -6.43 -7.15
N GLU A 92 13.22 -7.07 -8.31
CA GLU A 92 12.40 -8.22 -8.70
C GLU A 92 12.66 -9.46 -7.84
N GLU A 93 13.88 -9.61 -7.31
CA GLU A 93 14.26 -10.78 -6.53
C GLU A 93 13.49 -10.79 -5.21
N ARG A 94 13.41 -9.63 -4.55
CA ARG A 94 12.64 -9.44 -3.33
C ARG A 94 11.15 -9.60 -3.57
N GLU A 95 10.63 -9.11 -4.69
CA GLU A 95 9.24 -9.36 -5.08
C GLU A 95 8.96 -10.86 -5.25
N LYS A 96 9.82 -11.58 -5.99
CA LYS A 96 9.69 -13.03 -6.17
C LYS A 96 9.80 -13.79 -4.85
N LYS A 97 10.68 -13.35 -3.95
CA LYS A 97 10.91 -13.96 -2.64
C LYS A 97 9.74 -13.77 -1.68
N TYR A 98 9.21 -12.55 -1.58
CA TYR A 98 8.22 -12.21 -0.56
C TYR A 98 6.78 -12.24 -1.06
N GLY A 99 6.57 -12.00 -2.36
CA GLY A 99 5.29 -11.60 -2.90
C GLY A 99 4.95 -10.15 -2.53
N VAL A 100 3.71 -9.77 -2.86
CA VAL A 100 3.17 -8.42 -2.64
C VAL A 100 1.91 -8.52 -1.81
N VAL A 101 1.70 -7.56 -0.91
CA VAL A 101 0.46 -7.40 -0.18
C VAL A 101 -0.21 -6.09 -0.58
N ALA A 102 -1.49 -6.18 -0.91
CA ALA A 102 -2.41 -5.06 -0.98
C ALA A 102 -3.04 -4.87 0.40
N ILE A 103 -2.77 -3.72 1.01
CA ILE A 103 -3.33 -3.35 2.31
C ILE A 103 -4.48 -2.39 2.05
N GLU A 104 -5.71 -2.84 2.27
CA GLU A 104 -6.88 -1.97 2.19
C GLU A 104 -6.96 -1.10 3.44
N ILE A 105 -7.02 0.20 3.24
CA ILE A 105 -6.87 1.20 4.29
C ILE A 105 -8.00 2.20 4.25
N GLU A 106 -8.39 2.65 5.43
CA GLU A 106 -9.38 3.70 5.64
C GLU A 106 -8.74 4.78 6.52
N PRO A 107 -8.66 6.05 6.07
CA PRO A 107 -8.15 7.13 6.92
C PRO A 107 -8.99 7.25 8.19
N ILE A 108 -8.31 7.44 9.32
CA ILE A 108 -8.97 7.74 10.59
C ILE A 108 -9.14 9.26 10.62
N GLU A 109 -10.36 9.75 10.51
CA GLU A 109 -10.67 11.16 10.74
C GLU A 109 -10.47 11.45 12.24
N GLU A 110 -9.57 12.37 12.57
CA GLU A 110 -9.56 13.02 13.87
C GLU A 110 -10.61 14.14 13.77
N GLY A 111 -11.76 13.95 14.42
CA GLY A 111 -12.87 14.89 14.43
C GLY A 111 -12.59 16.17 15.20
#